data_AF-B2AKF1-F1
#
_entry.id   AF-B2AKF1-F1
#
_cell.length_a   1.000
_cell.length_b   1.000
_cell.length_c   1.000
_cell.angle_alpha   90.00
_cell.angle_beta   90.00
_cell.angle_gamma   90.00
#
_symmetry.space_group_name_H-M   'P 1'
#
loop_
_entity.id
_entity.type
_entity.pdbx_description
1 polymer ?
#
loop_
_entity_poly.entity_id
_entity_poly.type
_entity_poly.pdbx_seq_one_letter_code
_entity_poly.pdbx_strand_id
1 'polypeptide(L)'
;MTPVADHGFDVYSPKQVASRVNEFCIAKAHMPLLTLAMLGMLAGAFIGLGALMFALVSSDASLGFAASRLLGGLGFSLGLILVTVAGAELFTGNNLLAMAWASGCVSTRDVLRNWVVVCMANFIGALGLALLVWLSGHATMNGGAVATTVVAIATAKAGLSATDAFFWVHRGIPGKAARILRKKYSSSR
;
A
#
# COMPACT_ATOMS: atom_id res chain seq x y z
N MET A 1 -36.02 21.48 17.75
CA MET A 1 -34.96 20.48 17.50
C MET A 1 -35.33 19.22 18.26
N THR A 2 -35.86 18.22 17.56
CA THR A 2 -36.14 16.92 18.17
C THR A 2 -34.82 16.15 18.34
N PRO A 3 -34.61 15.42 19.44
CA PRO A 3 -33.45 14.56 19.60
C PRO A 3 -33.60 13.38 18.63
N VAL A 4 -32.62 13.17 17.76
CA VAL A 4 -32.53 11.96 16.94
C VAL A 4 -32.18 10.83 17.90
N ALA A 5 -33.04 9.81 17.98
CA ALA A 5 -32.78 8.61 18.74
C ALA A 5 -31.51 7.93 18.20
N ASP A 6 -30.56 7.66 19.10
CA ASP A 6 -29.34 6.92 18.83
C ASP A 6 -29.69 5.43 18.69
N HIS A 7 -30.11 5.06 17.48
CA HIS A 7 -30.14 3.67 17.06
C HIS A 7 -28.69 3.31 16.73
N GLY A 8 -28.12 2.28 17.38
CA GLY A 8 -26.69 1.91 17.35
C GLY A 8 -26.07 1.50 16.00
N PHE A 9 -26.57 2.05 14.90
CA PHE A 9 -25.93 2.13 13.60
C PHE A 9 -25.55 3.59 13.33
N ASP A 10 -24.25 3.89 13.29
CA ASP A 10 -23.68 5.19 12.91
C ASP A 10 -23.88 5.47 11.41
N VAL A 11 -25.13 5.71 11.01
CA VAL A 11 -25.48 6.09 9.64
C VAL A 11 -25.36 7.61 9.51
N TYR A 12 -24.19 8.05 9.05
CA TYR A 12 -23.92 9.46 8.84
C TYR A 12 -24.30 9.92 7.44
N SER A 13 -24.94 11.09 7.36
CA SER A 13 -25.12 11.78 6.08
C SER A 13 -23.75 12.13 5.46
N PRO A 14 -23.65 12.25 4.12
CA PRO A 14 -22.41 12.68 3.46
C PRO A 14 -21.80 13.96 4.05
N LYS A 15 -22.66 14.90 4.49
CA LYS A 15 -22.24 16.14 5.16
C LYS A 15 -21.60 15.90 6.53
N GLN A 16 -22.14 14.96 7.32
CA GLN A 16 -21.58 14.59 8.62
C GLN A 16 -20.26 13.82 8.46
N VAL A 17 -20.15 12.94 7.46
CA VAL A 17 -18.88 12.26 7.12
C VAL A 17 -17.82 13.30 6.73
N ALA A 18 -18.18 14.25 5.86
CA ALA A 18 -17.30 15.31 5.43
C ALA A 18 -16.76 16.15 6.60
N SER A 19 -17.63 16.55 7.54
CA SER A 19 -17.20 17.32 8.73
C SER A 19 -16.21 16.53 9.58
N ARG A 20 -16.49 15.26 9.85
CA ARG A 20 -15.59 14.41 10.66
C ARG A 20 -14.26 14.18 9.98
N VAL A 21 -14.26 13.85 8.68
CA VAL A 21 -13.02 13.70 7.90
C VAL A 21 -12.20 14.98 7.95
N ASN A 22 -12.84 16.15 7.85
CA ASN A 22 -12.16 17.44 7.95
C ASN A 22 -11.50 17.63 9.33
N GLU A 23 -12.22 17.36 10.42
CA GLU A 23 -11.69 17.40 11.79
C GLU A 23 -10.49 16.47 11.98
N PHE A 24 -10.58 15.23 11.49
CA PHE A 24 -9.45 14.28 11.48
C PHE A 24 -8.26 14.80 10.68
N CYS A 25 -8.50 15.43 9.53
CA CYS A 25 -7.44 15.98 8.68
C CYS A 25 -6.73 17.16 9.36
N ILE A 26 -7.45 18.04 10.03
CA ILE A 26 -6.87 19.16 10.79
C ILE A 26 -5.95 18.62 11.90
N ALA A 27 -6.38 17.59 12.62
CA ALA A 27 -5.55 16.95 13.66
C ALA A 27 -4.27 16.32 13.07
N LYS A 28 -4.39 15.59 11.94
CA LYS A 28 -3.26 14.98 11.24
C LYS A 28 -2.26 16.01 10.69
N ALA A 29 -2.75 17.14 10.18
CA ALA A 29 -1.90 18.21 9.62
C ALA A 29 -0.93 18.79 10.67
N HIS A 30 -1.42 18.96 11.91
CA HIS A 30 -0.67 19.57 13.01
C HIS A 30 0.03 18.55 13.91
N MET A 31 0.05 17.27 13.53
CA MET A 31 0.70 16.23 14.33
C MET A 31 2.20 16.54 14.54
N PRO A 32 2.73 16.32 15.77
CA PRO A 32 4.15 16.47 16.05
C PRO A 32 5.00 15.61 15.12
N LEU A 33 6.15 16.15 14.70
CA LEU A 33 6.99 15.52 13.67
C LEU A 33 7.40 14.09 14.05
N LEU A 34 7.85 13.89 15.29
CA LEU A 34 8.31 12.60 15.78
C LEU A 34 7.17 11.57 15.79
N THR A 35 5.99 11.95 16.27
CA THR A 35 4.81 11.10 16.27
C THR A 35 4.41 10.70 14.85
N LEU A 36 4.35 11.68 13.94
CA LEU A 36 4.02 11.44 12.53
C LEU A 36 5.02 10.50 11.86
N ALA A 37 6.32 10.69 12.13
CA ALA A 37 7.37 9.84 11.59
C ALA A 37 7.32 8.42 12.18
N MET A 38 7.12 8.25 13.49
CA MET A 38 7.03 6.94 14.13
C MET A 38 5.80 6.15 13.66
N LEU A 39 4.63 6.79 13.65
CA LEU A 39 3.40 6.19 13.13
C LEU A 39 3.51 5.90 11.62
N GLY A 40 4.21 6.76 10.88
CA GLY A 40 4.50 6.52 9.47
C GLY A 40 5.41 5.31 9.23
N MET A 41 6.47 5.15 10.03
CA MET A 41 7.33 3.96 9.93
C MET A 41 6.54 2.69 10.26
N LEU A 42 5.68 2.74 11.28
CA LEU A 42 4.82 1.61 11.63
C LEU A 42 3.86 1.25 10.48
N ALA A 43 3.23 2.25 9.85
CA ALA A 43 2.36 2.02 8.69
C ALA A 43 3.12 1.37 7.53
N GLY A 44 4.34 1.84 7.24
CA GLY A 44 5.21 1.26 6.22
C GLY A 44 5.51 -0.21 6.46
N ALA A 45 5.86 -0.57 7.70
CA ALA A 45 6.09 -1.96 8.09
C ALA A 45 4.82 -2.81 7.93
N PHE A 46 3.64 -2.35 8.37
CA PHE A 46 2.41 -3.13 8.21
C PHE A 46 2.00 -3.37 6.76
N ILE A 47 2.18 -2.37 5.88
CA ILE A 47 1.96 -2.57 4.44
C ILE A 47 2.97 -3.55 3.86
N GLY A 48 4.25 -3.48 4.29
CA GLY A 48 5.25 -4.47 3.91
C GLY A 48 4.89 -5.89 4.36
N LEU A 49 4.28 -6.05 5.53
CA LEU A 49 3.82 -7.35 6.04
C LEU A 49 2.65 -7.89 5.21
N GLY A 50 1.70 -7.04 4.86
CA GLY A 50 0.63 -7.39 3.91
C GLY A 50 1.19 -7.82 2.55
N ALA A 51 2.21 -7.13 2.04
CA ALA A 51 2.89 -7.49 0.80
C ALA A 51 3.63 -8.84 0.90
N LEU A 52 4.26 -9.12 2.05
CA LEU A 52 4.87 -10.43 2.32
C LEU A 52 3.83 -11.54 2.30
N MET A 53 2.69 -11.35 2.98
CA MET A 53 1.59 -12.34 2.98
C MET A 53 1.06 -12.60 1.56
N PHE A 54 0.89 -11.55 0.76
CA PHE A 54 0.54 -11.68 -0.65
C PHE A 54 1.58 -12.51 -1.42
N ALA A 55 2.88 -12.23 -1.22
CA ALA A 55 3.96 -12.93 -1.91
C ALA A 55 4.05 -14.41 -1.50
N LEU A 56 3.85 -14.74 -0.22
CA LEU A 56 3.82 -16.10 0.28
C LEU A 56 2.70 -16.90 -0.39
N VAL A 57 1.47 -16.40 -0.35
CA VAL A 57 0.32 -17.05 -1.00
C VAL A 57 0.50 -17.15 -2.51
N SER A 58 1.04 -16.11 -3.15
CA SER A 58 1.28 -16.09 -4.59
C SER A 58 2.40 -17.03 -5.05
N SER A 59 3.27 -17.45 -4.13
CA SER A 59 4.38 -18.36 -4.43
C SER A 59 3.99 -19.84 -4.38
N ASP A 60 2.76 -20.16 -3.97
CA ASP A 60 2.27 -21.52 -3.93
C ASP A 60 1.77 -21.96 -5.32
N ALA A 61 2.48 -22.93 -5.91
CA ALA A 61 2.16 -23.47 -7.23
C ALA A 61 0.91 -24.37 -7.25
N SER A 62 0.44 -24.82 -6.08
CA SER A 62 -0.78 -25.63 -5.97
C SER A 62 -2.06 -24.80 -6.11
N LEU A 63 -1.96 -23.48 -5.92
CA LEU A 63 -3.10 -22.57 -6.04
C LEU A 63 -3.34 -22.16 -7.50
N GLY A 64 -4.58 -22.31 -7.96
CA GLY A 64 -5.02 -21.72 -9.22
C GLY A 64 -4.98 -20.18 -9.20
N PHE A 65 -4.93 -19.56 -10.37
CA PHE A 65 -4.81 -18.10 -10.52
C PHE A 65 -5.81 -17.30 -9.67
N ALA A 66 -7.10 -17.64 -9.74
CA ALA A 66 -8.14 -16.91 -9.00
C ALA A 66 -7.98 -17.05 -7.48
N ALA A 67 -7.68 -18.26 -7.00
CA ALA A 67 -7.47 -18.54 -5.58
C ALA A 67 -6.25 -17.79 -5.04
N SER A 68 -5.13 -17.83 -5.77
CA SER A 68 -3.91 -17.09 -5.44
C SER A 68 -4.17 -15.58 -5.31
N ARG A 69 -4.96 -14.98 -6.22
CA ARG A 69 -5.30 -13.55 -6.16
C ARG A 69 -6.23 -13.20 -5.03
N LEU A 70 -7.25 -14.03 -4.77
CA LEU A 70 -8.20 -13.78 -3.70
C LEU A 70 -7.54 -13.93 -2.33
N LEU A 71 -6.88 -15.06 -2.08
CA LEU A 71 -6.22 -15.33 -0.80
C LEU A 71 -5.05 -14.38 -0.56
N GLY A 72 -4.26 -14.07 -1.61
CA GLY A 72 -3.20 -13.07 -1.52
C GLY A 72 -3.76 -11.69 -1.20
N GLY A 73 -4.86 -11.28 -1.83
CA GLY A 73 -5.54 -10.01 -1.55
C GLY A 73 -6.10 -9.93 -0.13
N LEU A 74 -6.66 -11.03 0.39
CA LEU A 74 -7.08 -11.13 1.80
C LEU A 74 -5.87 -10.99 2.74
N GLY A 75 -4.77 -11.67 2.45
CA GLY A 75 -3.51 -11.53 3.20
C GLY A 75 -2.97 -10.09 3.18
N PHE A 76 -3.04 -9.41 2.03
CA PHE A 76 -2.66 -8.00 1.92
C PHE A 76 -3.57 -7.08 2.75
N SER A 77 -4.88 -7.36 2.77
CA SER A 77 -5.88 -6.58 3.51
C SER A 77 -5.62 -6.57 5.01
N LEU A 78 -5.04 -7.64 5.56
CA LEU A 78 -4.59 -7.68 6.96
C LEU A 78 -3.56 -6.57 7.24
N GLY A 79 -2.67 -6.26 6.30
CA GLY A 79 -1.75 -5.12 6.43
C GLY A 79 -2.46 -3.78 6.59
N LEU A 80 -3.54 -3.54 5.83
CA LEU A 80 -4.37 -2.34 5.95
C LEU A 80 -5.17 -2.32 7.27
N ILE A 81 -5.63 -3.47 7.75
CA ILE A 81 -6.30 -3.59 9.05
C ILE A 81 -5.33 -3.23 10.18
N LEU A 82 -4.09 -3.71 10.14
CA LEU A 82 -3.06 -3.36 11.13
C LEU A 82 -2.79 -1.85 11.16
N VAL A 83 -2.69 -1.21 9.99
CA VAL A 83 -2.56 0.26 9.89
C VAL A 83 -3.73 0.96 10.60
N THR A 84 -4.94 0.50 10.34
CA THR A 84 -6.16 1.13 10.87
C THR A 84 -6.28 0.95 12.39
N VAL A 85 -6.08 -0.28 12.87
CA VAL A 85 -6.20 -0.62 14.30
C VAL A 85 -5.12 0.07 15.13
N ALA A 86 -3.89 0.17 14.61
CA ALA A 86 -2.82 0.86 15.31
C ALA A 86 -2.92 2.39 15.23
N GLY A 87 -3.84 2.94 14.42
CA GLY A 87 -3.90 4.38 14.13
C GLY A 87 -2.64 4.88 13.44
N ALA A 88 -2.00 4.04 12.62
CA ALA A 88 -0.76 4.37 11.95
C ALA A 88 -0.99 5.34 10.78
N GLU A 89 0.00 6.17 10.47
CA GLU A 89 -0.12 7.24 9.49
C GLU A 89 0.37 6.77 8.12
N LEU A 90 -0.57 6.42 7.23
CA LEU A 90 -0.28 5.96 5.88
C LEU A 90 -0.44 7.10 4.86
N PHE A 91 0.54 7.27 3.97
CA PHE A 91 0.56 8.33 2.97
C PHE A 91 -0.72 8.35 2.12
N THR A 92 -1.18 7.19 1.67
CA THR A 92 -2.41 7.09 0.85
C THR A 92 -3.65 7.55 1.59
N GLY A 93 -3.74 7.32 2.91
CA GLY A 93 -4.82 7.84 3.76
C GLY A 93 -4.69 9.34 4.00
N ASN A 94 -3.47 9.84 4.14
CA ASN A 94 -3.21 11.27 4.35
C ASN A 94 -3.40 12.12 3.09
N ASN A 95 -3.64 11.53 1.92
CA ASN A 95 -4.14 12.29 0.77
C ASN A 95 -5.50 12.97 1.04
N LEU A 96 -6.28 12.47 2.01
CA LEU A 96 -7.53 13.12 2.43
C LEU A 96 -7.31 14.51 3.07
N LEU A 97 -6.07 14.86 3.45
CA LEU A 97 -5.71 16.24 3.82
C LEU A 97 -6.09 17.26 2.74
N ALA A 98 -6.17 16.84 1.48
CA ALA A 98 -6.66 17.66 0.37
C ALA A 98 -8.07 18.22 0.63
N MET A 99 -8.92 17.52 1.38
CA MET A 99 -10.27 17.97 1.74
C MET A 99 -10.24 19.14 2.73
N ALA A 100 -9.40 19.05 3.77
CA ALA A 100 -9.21 20.14 4.71
C ALA A 100 -8.53 21.35 4.07
N TRP A 101 -7.61 21.09 3.13
CA TRP A 101 -6.96 22.13 2.35
C TRP A 101 -7.97 22.86 1.45
N ALA A 102 -8.81 22.11 0.72
CA ALA A 102 -9.88 22.68 -0.11
C ALA A 102 -10.93 23.46 0.72
N SER A 103 -11.12 23.08 1.98
CA SER A 103 -12.00 23.79 2.92
C SER A 103 -11.35 25.01 3.58
N GLY A 104 -10.07 25.30 3.27
CA GLY A 104 -9.32 26.41 3.85
C GLY A 104 -8.90 26.21 5.32
N CYS A 105 -9.02 24.98 5.84
CA CYS A 105 -8.73 24.68 7.25
C CYS A 105 -7.26 24.37 7.53
N VAL A 106 -6.48 23.99 6.51
CA VAL A 106 -5.05 23.70 6.62
C VAL A 106 -4.30 24.37 5.46
N SER A 107 -3.06 24.82 5.72
CA SER A 107 -2.28 25.48 4.68
C SER A 107 -1.65 24.47 3.73
N THR A 108 -1.30 24.90 2.52
CA THR A 108 -0.53 24.09 1.56
C THR A 108 0.79 23.59 2.18
N ARG A 109 1.42 24.40 3.05
CA ARG A 109 2.65 24.03 3.75
C ARG A 109 2.42 22.84 4.69
N ASP A 110 1.30 22.81 5.41
CA ASP A 110 0.96 21.72 6.33
C ASP A 110 0.75 20.41 5.58
N VAL A 111 0.05 20.46 4.45
CA VAL A 111 -0.16 19.31 3.56
C VAL A 111 1.17 18.76 3.03
N LEU A 112 2.01 19.62 2.45
CA LEU A 112 3.30 19.21 1.88
C LEU A 112 4.25 18.67 2.96
N ARG A 113 4.30 19.30 4.13
CA ARG A 113 5.07 18.80 5.29
C ARG A 113 4.61 17.39 5.66
N ASN A 114 3.31 17.20 5.83
CA ASN A 114 2.76 15.90 6.22
C ASN A 114 3.09 14.84 5.16
N TRP A 115 2.83 15.12 3.89
CA TRP A 115 3.06 14.19 2.79
C TRP A 115 4.52 13.76 2.67
N VAL A 116 5.47 14.71 2.73
CA VAL A 116 6.91 14.39 2.66
C VAL A 116 7.31 13.52 3.84
N VAL A 117 6.94 13.90 5.07
CA VAL A 117 7.34 13.16 6.28
C VAL A 117 6.76 11.76 6.27
N VAL A 118 5.45 11.61 6.02
CA VAL A 118 4.78 10.31 6.04
C VAL A 118 5.26 9.42 4.90
N CYS A 119 5.46 9.96 3.70
CA CYS A 119 5.99 9.18 2.57
C CYS A 119 7.38 8.62 2.88
N MET A 120 8.29 9.44 3.42
CA MET A 120 9.63 9.00 3.81
C MET A 120 9.59 8.01 4.97
N ALA A 121 8.77 8.26 5.98
CA ALA A 121 8.59 7.35 7.11
C ALA A 121 8.03 5.99 6.67
N ASN A 122 6.98 5.96 5.85
CA ASN A 122 6.43 4.73 5.28
C ASN A 122 7.49 3.95 4.49
N PHE A 123 8.31 4.66 3.69
CA PHE A 123 9.39 4.04 2.95
C PHE A 123 10.45 3.42 3.89
N ILE A 124 10.90 4.15 4.91
CA ILE A 124 11.86 3.65 5.90
C ILE A 124 11.30 2.42 6.64
N GLY A 125 10.03 2.47 7.06
CA GLY A 125 9.37 1.34 7.71
C GLY A 125 9.28 0.09 6.82
N ALA A 126 8.91 0.28 5.55
CA ALA A 126 8.84 -0.81 4.57
C ALA A 126 10.22 -1.39 4.28
N LEU A 127 11.25 -0.56 4.14
CA LEU A 127 12.64 -1.00 3.97
C LEU A 127 13.15 -1.76 5.19
N GLY A 128 12.86 -1.26 6.40
CA GLY A 128 13.25 -1.91 7.65
C GLY A 128 12.64 -3.31 7.75
N LEU A 129 11.35 -3.45 7.44
CA LEU A 129 10.73 -4.77 7.38
C LEU A 129 11.33 -5.65 6.27
N ALA A 130 11.57 -5.10 5.06
CA ALA A 130 12.17 -5.86 3.97
C ALA A 130 13.56 -6.41 4.34
N LEU A 131 14.36 -5.64 5.08
CA LEU A 131 15.65 -6.08 5.61
C LEU A 131 15.48 -7.23 6.62
N LEU A 132 14.54 -7.13 7.56
CA LEU A 132 14.25 -8.21 8.52
C LEU A 132 13.78 -9.49 7.82
N VAL A 133 12.95 -9.36 6.80
CA VAL A 133 12.47 -10.49 5.98
C VAL A 133 13.62 -11.15 5.22
N TRP A 134 14.56 -10.35 4.69
CA TRP A 134 15.75 -10.87 4.05
C TRP A 134 16.67 -11.60 5.03
N LEU A 135 16.96 -11.00 6.19
CA LEU A 135 17.81 -11.58 7.23
C LEU A 135 17.21 -12.86 7.85
N SER A 136 15.89 -12.95 7.92
CA SER A 136 15.20 -14.14 8.44
C SER A 136 15.16 -15.32 7.46
N GLY A 137 15.67 -15.16 6.23
CA GLY A 137 15.71 -16.24 5.25
C GLY A 137 14.36 -16.58 4.60
N HIS A 138 13.33 -15.72 4.72
CA HIS A 138 12.03 -15.96 4.08
C HIS A 138 12.15 -16.14 2.56
N ALA A 139 13.15 -15.52 1.93
CA ALA A 139 13.44 -15.67 0.52
C ALA A 139 13.70 -17.13 0.09
N THR A 140 14.23 -17.99 0.98
CA THR A 140 14.54 -19.39 0.67
C THR A 140 13.37 -20.35 0.93
N MET A 141 12.26 -19.86 1.48
CA MET A 141 11.07 -20.68 1.73
C MET A 141 10.47 -21.22 0.43
N ASN A 142 9.76 -22.35 0.55
CA ASN A 142 9.16 -23.07 -0.57
C ASN A 142 10.17 -23.33 -1.71
N GLY A 143 11.38 -23.79 -1.35
CA GLY A 143 12.46 -24.05 -2.31
C GLY A 143 12.94 -22.81 -3.07
N GLY A 144 12.77 -21.61 -2.52
CA GLY A 144 13.12 -20.33 -3.17
C GLY A 144 12.00 -19.72 -4.02
N ALA A 145 10.82 -20.34 -4.08
CA ALA A 145 9.68 -19.83 -4.86
C ALA A 145 9.18 -18.45 -4.37
N VAL A 146 9.38 -18.13 -3.08
CA VAL A 146 9.06 -16.82 -2.53
C VAL A 146 9.94 -15.74 -3.16
N ALA A 147 11.26 -15.96 -3.22
CA ALA A 147 12.19 -15.02 -3.84
C ALA A 147 11.89 -14.81 -5.34
N THR A 148 11.64 -15.89 -6.08
CA THR A 148 11.34 -15.80 -7.52
C THR A 148 10.05 -15.01 -7.77
N THR A 149 9.02 -15.24 -6.94
CA THR A 149 7.75 -14.49 -6.98
C THR A 149 7.96 -13.01 -6.69
N VAL A 150 8.72 -12.67 -5.64
CA VAL A 150 9.02 -11.27 -5.29
C VAL A 150 9.76 -10.57 -6.42
N VAL A 151 10.80 -11.20 -6.99
CA VAL A 151 11.56 -10.65 -8.12
C VAL A 151 10.69 -10.47 -9.36
N ALA A 152 9.80 -11.43 -9.65
CA ALA A 152 8.87 -11.33 -10.77
C ALA A 152 7.91 -10.14 -10.61
N ILE A 153 7.33 -9.96 -9.42
CA ILE A 153 6.45 -8.82 -9.12
C ILE A 153 7.22 -7.50 -9.24
N ALA A 154 8.42 -7.41 -8.65
CA ALA A 154 9.25 -6.21 -8.69
C ALA A 154 9.63 -5.84 -10.13
N THR A 155 10.07 -6.82 -10.93
CA THR A 155 10.45 -6.61 -12.34
C THR A 155 9.26 -6.17 -13.18
N ALA A 156 8.10 -6.78 -12.98
CA ALA A 156 6.87 -6.41 -13.69
C ALA A 156 6.46 -4.96 -13.38
N LYS A 157 6.57 -4.52 -12.12
CA LYS A 157 6.23 -3.15 -11.70
C LYS A 157 7.26 -2.13 -12.17
N ALA A 158 8.55 -2.43 -12.04
CA ALA A 158 9.64 -1.53 -12.46
C ALA A 158 9.73 -1.36 -13.98
N GLY A 159 9.19 -2.31 -14.75
CA GLY A 159 9.17 -2.27 -16.22
C GLY A 159 8.04 -1.46 -16.84
N LEU A 160 7.15 -0.85 -16.05
CA LEU A 160 6.01 -0.07 -16.56
C LEU A 160 6.45 1.29 -17.13
N SER A 161 5.82 1.72 -18.22
CA SER A 161 5.94 3.10 -18.70
C SER A 161 5.15 4.05 -17.78
N ALA A 162 5.46 5.35 -17.79
CA ALA A 162 4.75 6.34 -16.98
C ALA A 162 3.23 6.36 -17.29
N THR A 163 2.86 6.22 -18.55
CA THR A 163 1.43 6.17 -18.96
C THR A 163 0.75 4.90 -18.49
N ASP A 164 1.42 3.74 -18.56
CA ASP A 164 0.84 2.47 -18.09
C ASP A 164 0.71 2.46 -16.56
N ALA A 165 1.68 3.06 -15.86
CA ALA A 165 1.63 3.22 -14.41
C ALA A 165 0.50 4.17 -13.97
N PHE A 166 0.26 5.27 -14.70
CA PHE A 166 -0.76 6.25 -14.36
C PHE A 166 -2.19 5.79 -14.67
N PHE A 167 -2.44 5.25 -15.86
CA PHE A 167 -3.80 4.89 -16.29
C PHE A 167 -4.18 3.45 -15.98
N TRP A 168 -3.22 2.60 -15.59
CA TRP A 168 -3.37 1.15 -15.42
C TRP A 168 -4.38 0.55 -16.42
N VAL A 169 -4.15 0.81 -17.70
CA VAL A 169 -4.89 0.13 -18.77
C VAL A 169 -4.18 -1.21 -18.94
N HIS A 170 -4.91 -2.32 -18.84
CA HIS A 170 -4.41 -3.65 -19.20
C HIS A 170 -4.18 -3.72 -20.73
N ARG A 171 -3.23 -2.95 -21.25
CA ARG A 171 -2.55 -3.29 -22.49
C ARG A 171 -1.53 -4.33 -22.08
N GLY A 172 -1.87 -5.60 -22.29
CA GLY A 172 -1.01 -6.73 -21.97
C GLY A 172 0.46 -6.41 -22.29
N ILE A 173 1.33 -6.63 -21.29
CA ILE A 173 2.76 -6.35 -21.33
C ILE A 173 3.30 -6.59 -22.75
N PRO A 174 3.66 -5.54 -23.53
CA PRO A 174 4.18 -5.76 -24.86
C PRO A 174 5.57 -6.39 -24.77
N GLY A 175 5.60 -7.72 -24.80
CA GLY A 175 6.51 -8.53 -25.60
C GLY A 175 8.02 -8.30 -25.47
N LYS A 176 8.54 -7.60 -24.46
CA LYS A 176 10.01 -7.49 -24.26
C LYS A 176 10.56 -8.74 -23.58
N ALA A 177 9.93 -9.22 -22.50
CA ALA A 177 10.33 -10.46 -21.82
C ALA A 177 10.16 -11.71 -22.70
N ALA A 178 9.03 -11.83 -23.41
CA ALA A 178 8.77 -12.93 -24.34
C ALA A 178 9.75 -12.96 -25.53
N ARG A 179 10.22 -11.78 -25.99
CA ARG A 179 11.15 -11.66 -27.12
C ARG A 179 12.58 -12.06 -26.75
N ILE A 180 13.00 -11.83 -25.50
CA ILE A 180 14.30 -12.27 -24.99
C ILE A 180 14.33 -13.80 -24.86
N LEU A 181 13.26 -14.41 -24.37
CA LEU A 181 13.16 -15.87 -24.27
C LEU A 181 13.01 -16.55 -25.65
N ARG A 182 12.29 -15.93 -26.60
CA ARG A 182 12.16 -16.45 -27.97
C ARG A 182 13.47 -16.37 -28.76
N LYS A 183 14.29 -15.33 -28.54
CA LYS A 183 15.64 -15.23 -29.15
C LYS A 183 16.59 -16.32 -28.64
N LYS A 184 16.50 -16.68 -27.36
CA LYS A 184 17.37 -17.71 -26.76
C LYS A 184 17.01 -19.14 -27.21
N TYR A 185 15.78 -19.39 -27.63
CA TYR A 185 15.32 -20.70 -28.10
C TYR A 185 15.32 -20.86 -29.64
N SER A 186 15.44 -19.75 -30.38
CA SER A 186 15.48 -19.72 -31.84
C SER A 186 16.89 -19.84 -32.42
N SER A 187 17.95 -19.64 -31.62
CA SER A 187 19.35 -19.78 -32.09
C SER A 187 19.99 -21.13 -31.71
N SER A 188 19.18 -22.09 -31.29
CA SER A 188 19.60 -23.48 -30.99
C SER A 188 18.95 -24.50 -31.94
N ARG A 189 18.55 -24.06 -33.13
CA ARG A 189 18.22 -24.93 -34.27
C ARG A 189 19.11 -24.58 -35.44
#